data_AF-A0AAU7U8S6-F1
#
_entry.id   AF-A0AAU7U8S6-F1
#
_cell.length_a   1.000
_cell.length_b   1.000
_cell.length_c   1.000
_cell.angle_alpha   90.00
_cell.angle_beta   90.00
_cell.angle_gamma   90.00
#
_symmetry.space_group_name_H-M   'P 1'
#
loop_
_entity.id
_entity.type
_entity.pdbx_description
1 polymer ?
#
loop_
_entity_poly.entity_id
_entity_poly.type
_entity_poly.pdbx_seq_one_letter_code
_entity_poly.pdbx_strand_id
1 'polypeptide(L)'
;MNKILALSALSVALSACTLVGNPLSKDVSGQLRGFPSGQDLRLAIVGYSNGRYTADGSESQIVDKYLTGGFTLDLPKTLGTGTYRVVVYTDVNRDGRFSTGDRVVSRDNGKLLVNAQRSGQFYPGIKAGWNIYNTATRESSSLALTNYDLDYAGQ
;
A
#
# COMPACT_ATOMS: atom_id res chain seq x y z
N MET A 1 -3.14 -34.58 48.35
CA MET A 1 -3.45 -35.32 47.12
C MET A 1 -4.05 -34.36 46.11
N ASN A 2 -3.40 -34.29 44.95
CA ASN A 2 -3.64 -33.36 43.83
C ASN A 2 -5.01 -33.56 43.18
N LYS A 3 -5.60 -32.48 42.64
CA LYS A 3 -6.09 -32.42 41.25
C LYS A 3 -5.94 -31.00 40.68
N ILE A 4 -5.05 -30.92 39.69
CA ILE A 4 -4.81 -29.81 38.76
C ILE A 4 -5.86 -29.88 37.65
N LEU A 5 -6.40 -28.74 37.22
CA LEU A 5 -6.92 -28.49 35.86
C LEU A 5 -6.70 -26.98 35.59
N ALA A 6 -5.56 -26.58 35.02
CA ALA A 6 -5.22 -26.57 33.59
C ALA A 6 -5.91 -25.43 32.80
N LEU A 7 -5.10 -24.38 32.62
CA LEU A 7 -5.03 -23.37 31.55
C LEU A 7 -5.66 -23.77 30.20
N SER A 8 -6.36 -22.83 29.54
CA SER A 8 -5.98 -22.35 28.19
C SER A 8 -6.94 -21.28 27.67
N ALA A 9 -6.33 -20.23 27.11
CA ALA A 9 -6.96 -19.20 26.31
C ALA A 9 -7.42 -19.77 24.98
N LEU A 10 -8.54 -19.27 24.44
CA LEU A 10 -8.82 -19.38 23.01
C LEU A 10 -9.41 -18.06 22.50
N SER A 11 -8.51 -17.23 22.00
CA SER A 11 -8.75 -16.14 21.08
C SER A 11 -9.37 -16.71 19.79
N VAL A 12 -10.58 -16.27 19.45
CA VAL A 12 -11.15 -16.48 18.11
C VAL A 12 -11.23 -15.13 17.43
N ALA A 13 -10.51 -15.08 16.32
CA ALA A 13 -10.26 -13.94 15.44
C ALA A 13 -11.49 -13.06 15.21
N LEU A 14 -11.33 -11.75 15.44
CA LEU A 14 -12.13 -10.78 14.71
C LEU A 14 -11.76 -10.95 13.24
N SER A 15 -12.73 -11.43 12.47
CA SER A 15 -12.73 -11.50 11.03
C SER A 15 -12.23 -10.18 10.46
N ALA A 16 -11.03 -10.20 9.87
CA ALA A 16 -10.61 -9.16 8.96
C ALA A 16 -11.60 -9.20 7.79
N CYS A 17 -12.53 -8.25 7.77
CA CYS A 17 -13.27 -7.91 6.57
C CYS A 17 -12.25 -7.33 5.58
N THR A 18 -11.48 -8.19 4.90
CA THR A 18 -10.76 -7.81 3.69
C THR A 18 -11.83 -7.61 2.62
N LEU A 19 -12.44 -6.43 2.63
CA LEU A 19 -13.37 -6.01 1.60
C LEU A 19 -12.54 -5.88 0.31
N VAL A 20 -12.42 -7.00 -0.40
CA VAL A 20 -12.12 -7.02 -1.83
C VAL A 20 -13.37 -6.46 -2.50
N GLY A 21 -13.47 -5.14 -2.50
CA GLY A 21 -14.57 -4.37 -3.05
C GLY A 21 -13.99 -3.20 -3.83
N ASN A 22 -14.71 -2.78 -4.87
CA ASN A 22 -14.36 -1.58 -5.60
C ASN A 22 -14.17 -0.41 -4.62
N PRO A 23 -13.14 0.43 -4.82
CA PRO A 23 -12.87 1.58 -3.94
C PRO A 23 -14.10 2.48 -3.83
N LEU A 24 -14.45 2.83 -2.59
CA LEU A 24 -15.60 3.64 -2.22
C LEU A 24 -15.33 5.13 -2.39
N SER A 25 -14.10 5.59 -2.10
CA SER A 25 -13.70 7.00 -2.17
C SER A 25 -12.73 7.30 -3.34
N LYS A 26 -12.08 6.27 -3.91
CA LYS A 26 -11.08 6.42 -4.98
C LYS A 26 -10.00 7.44 -4.61
N ASP A 27 -9.48 7.30 -3.41
CA ASP A 27 -8.53 8.25 -2.82
C ASP A 27 -7.22 8.34 -3.60
N VAL A 28 -6.75 7.25 -4.22
CA VAL A 28 -5.58 7.21 -5.11
C VAL A 28 -5.98 6.65 -6.45
N SER A 29 -5.51 7.25 -7.55
CA SER A 29 -5.67 6.66 -8.87
C SER A 29 -4.50 6.96 -9.80
N GLY A 30 -4.24 6.07 -10.74
CA GLY A 30 -3.13 6.21 -11.69
C GLY A 30 -3.23 5.21 -12.84
N GLN A 31 -2.40 5.43 -13.85
CA GLN A 31 -2.23 4.50 -14.97
C GLN A 31 -1.15 3.47 -14.67
N LEU A 32 -1.32 2.25 -15.16
CA LEU A 32 -0.33 1.17 -15.13
C LEU A 32 0.19 0.95 -16.54
N ARG A 33 1.50 1.13 -16.74
CA ARG A 33 2.11 1.11 -18.08
C ARG A 33 3.20 0.07 -18.20
N GLY A 34 3.11 -0.73 -19.27
CA GLY A 34 4.14 -1.70 -19.65
C GLY A 34 4.25 -2.94 -18.75
N PHE A 35 3.29 -3.19 -17.86
CA PHE A 35 3.28 -4.40 -17.04
C PHE A 35 2.88 -5.62 -17.88
N PRO A 36 3.58 -6.76 -17.72
CA PRO A 36 3.25 -7.99 -18.44
C PRO A 36 1.96 -8.62 -17.89
N SER A 37 1.17 -9.23 -18.77
CA SER A 37 0.00 -10.01 -18.37
C SER A 37 0.40 -11.35 -17.76
N GLY A 38 -0.31 -11.80 -16.72
CA GLY A 38 -0.25 -13.20 -16.24
C GLY A 38 0.86 -13.55 -15.24
N GLN A 39 1.49 -12.57 -14.57
CA GLN A 39 2.62 -12.80 -13.64
C GLN A 39 2.29 -12.71 -12.14
N ASP A 40 1.09 -13.11 -11.69
CA ASP A 40 0.68 -12.99 -10.27
C ASP A 40 1.01 -11.59 -9.69
N LEU A 41 0.78 -10.54 -10.48
CA LEU A 41 1.09 -9.17 -10.12
C LEU A 41 -0.02 -8.57 -9.27
N ARG A 42 0.36 -7.81 -8.25
CA ARG A 42 -0.57 -7.15 -7.33
C ARG A 42 -0.14 -5.74 -7.02
N LEU A 43 -1.10 -4.92 -6.60
CA LEU A 43 -0.90 -3.52 -6.26
C LEU A 43 -1.07 -3.31 -4.75
N ALA A 44 0.06 -3.02 -4.10
CA ALA A 44 0.31 -2.68 -2.69
C ALA A 44 0.26 -1.18 -2.36
N ILE A 45 -0.29 -0.75 -1.22
CA ILE A 45 0.29 0.39 -0.48
C ILE A 45 1.30 -0.18 0.50
N VAL A 46 2.54 0.31 0.47
CA VAL A 46 3.65 -0.23 1.27
C VAL A 46 4.37 0.88 2.01
N GLY A 47 4.78 0.61 3.26
CA GLY A 47 5.61 1.54 4.02
C GLY A 47 6.95 1.76 3.34
N TYR A 48 7.44 3.00 3.40
CA TYR A 48 8.67 3.40 2.74
C TYR A 48 9.50 4.31 3.64
N SER A 49 10.76 3.93 3.87
CA SER A 49 11.69 4.70 4.70
C SER A 49 13.13 4.50 4.22
N ASN A 50 13.88 5.60 4.10
CA ASN A 50 15.31 5.58 3.75
C ASN A 50 15.66 4.70 2.53
N GLY A 51 14.88 4.81 1.45
CA GLY A 51 15.13 4.04 0.22
C GLY A 51 14.65 2.58 0.28
N ARG A 52 14.03 2.14 1.37
CA ARG A 52 13.63 0.76 1.60
C ARG A 52 12.12 0.64 1.79
N TYR A 53 11.56 -0.41 1.19
CA TYR A 53 10.19 -0.83 1.43
C TYR A 53 10.13 -1.67 2.70
N THR A 54 9.08 -1.47 3.49
CA THR A 54 8.75 -2.34 4.61
C THR A 54 7.62 -3.27 4.18
N ALA A 55 7.83 -4.57 4.31
CA ALA A 55 6.78 -5.56 4.07
C ALA A 55 5.76 -5.49 5.21
N ASP A 56 4.58 -4.99 4.90
CA ASP A 56 3.44 -4.98 5.80
C ASP A 56 2.26 -5.64 5.06
N GLY A 57 2.08 -6.94 5.31
CA GLY A 57 1.10 -7.75 4.59
C GLY A 57 -0.35 -7.46 4.99
N SER A 58 -0.63 -6.40 5.74
CA SER A 58 -1.98 -6.06 6.20
C SER A 58 -2.71 -5.05 5.31
N GLU A 59 -2.03 -4.51 4.29
CA GLU A 59 -2.52 -3.35 3.52
C GLU A 59 -3.49 -3.68 2.40
N SER A 60 -4.28 -2.67 1.98
CA SER A 60 -5.24 -2.76 0.87
C SER A 60 -4.55 -3.18 -0.43
N GLN A 61 -5.02 -4.29 -0.98
CA GLN A 61 -4.48 -4.95 -2.17
C GLN A 61 -5.47 -4.80 -3.31
N ILE A 62 -5.01 -4.39 -4.49
CA ILE A 62 -5.78 -4.62 -5.72
C ILE A 62 -5.15 -5.74 -6.50
N VAL A 63 -6.01 -6.70 -6.83
CA VAL A 63 -5.69 -7.84 -7.69
C VAL A 63 -6.35 -7.58 -9.02
N ASP A 64 -5.62 -6.96 -9.93
CA ASP A 64 -5.98 -7.04 -11.34
C ASP A 64 -5.08 -8.09 -11.99
N LYS A 65 -5.70 -9.23 -12.35
CA LYS A 65 -5.03 -10.33 -13.05
C LYS A 65 -4.34 -9.88 -14.34
N TYR A 66 -4.78 -8.75 -14.91
CA TYR A 66 -4.29 -8.24 -16.18
C TYR A 66 -3.69 -6.83 -16.10
N LEU A 67 -3.72 -6.16 -14.92
CA LEU A 67 -3.32 -4.75 -14.72
C LEU A 67 -3.71 -3.86 -15.92
N THR A 68 -4.99 -3.88 -16.29
CA THR A 68 -5.52 -3.45 -17.60
C THR A 68 -5.76 -1.94 -17.71
N GLY A 69 -4.72 -1.17 -17.46
CA GLY A 69 -4.65 0.25 -17.85
C GLY A 69 -4.49 1.21 -16.68
N GLY A 70 -5.17 0.98 -15.56
CA GLY A 70 -5.06 1.85 -14.39
C GLY A 70 -5.65 1.24 -13.12
N PHE A 71 -5.51 1.96 -12.03
CA PHE A 71 -6.00 1.55 -10.72
C PHE A 71 -6.68 2.71 -9.99
N THR A 72 -7.54 2.34 -9.05
CA THR A 72 -8.12 3.24 -8.05
C THR A 72 -8.09 2.52 -6.72
N LEU A 73 -7.54 3.13 -5.67
CA LEU A 73 -7.45 2.59 -4.31
C LEU A 73 -8.15 3.53 -3.34
N ASP A 74 -8.70 2.98 -2.27
CA ASP A 74 -9.01 3.74 -1.07
C ASP A 74 -7.79 3.74 -0.16
N LEU A 75 -7.55 4.86 0.53
CA LEU A 75 -6.48 4.92 1.51
C LEU A 75 -6.91 4.18 2.79
N PRO A 76 -6.09 3.24 3.29
CA PRO A 76 -6.40 2.52 4.52
C PRO A 76 -6.49 3.48 5.69
N LYS A 77 -7.55 3.36 6.49
CA LYS A 77 -7.70 4.09 7.76
C LYS A 77 -6.90 3.46 8.90
N THR A 78 -6.47 2.22 8.73
CA THR A 78 -5.69 1.44 9.70
C THR A 78 -4.21 1.78 9.67
N LEU A 79 -3.74 2.42 8.61
CA LEU A 79 -2.33 2.80 8.48
C LEU A 79 -1.95 3.89 9.46
N GLY A 80 -0.85 3.62 10.16
CA GLY A 80 -0.23 4.57 11.07
C GLY A 80 0.28 5.83 10.40
N THR A 81 0.88 6.68 11.22
CA THR A 81 1.55 7.89 10.75
C THR A 81 2.89 7.52 10.12
N GLY A 82 3.12 7.95 8.88
CA GLY A 82 4.30 7.52 8.15
C GLY A 82 4.33 7.90 6.68
N THR A 83 5.34 7.38 5.99
CA THR A 83 5.55 7.54 4.55
C THR A 83 5.35 6.20 3.86
N TYR A 84 4.65 6.23 2.73
CA TYR A 84 4.19 5.07 2.00
C TYR A 84 4.35 5.29 0.49
N ARG A 85 4.26 4.21 -0.28
CA ARG A 85 4.21 4.23 -1.75
C ARG A 85 3.16 3.26 -2.25
N VAL A 86 2.56 3.56 -3.39
CA VAL A 86 1.85 2.53 -4.16
C VAL A 86 2.87 1.81 -5.02
N VAL A 87 2.87 0.49 -4.99
CA VAL A 87 3.77 -0.33 -5.78
C VAL A 87 3.02 -1.46 -6.46
N VAL A 88 3.48 -1.84 -7.65
CA VAL A 88 3.20 -3.16 -8.21
C VAL A 88 4.32 -4.11 -7.80
N TYR A 89 3.95 -5.29 -7.34
CA TYR A 89 4.88 -6.33 -6.92
C TYR A 89 4.47 -7.71 -7.48
N THR A 90 5.42 -8.63 -7.54
CA THR A 90 5.17 -10.05 -7.83
C THR A 90 4.84 -10.76 -6.53
N ASP A 91 3.63 -11.31 -6.41
CA ASP A 91 3.16 -12.10 -5.27
C ASP A 91 3.62 -13.56 -5.44
N VAL A 92 4.81 -13.86 -4.91
CA VAL A 92 5.49 -15.14 -5.15
C VAL A 92 4.82 -16.28 -4.38
N ASN A 93 4.32 -16.00 -3.18
CA ASN A 93 3.73 -17.00 -2.29
C ASN A 93 2.20 -17.14 -2.48
N ARG A 94 1.59 -16.29 -3.31
CA ARG A 94 0.15 -16.25 -3.63
C ARG A 94 -0.74 -15.97 -2.44
N ASP A 95 -0.21 -15.39 -1.37
CA ASP A 95 -1.00 -15.04 -0.18
C ASP A 95 -1.82 -13.74 -0.38
N GLY A 96 -1.54 -13.04 -1.48
CA GLY A 96 -2.18 -11.79 -1.82
C GLY A 96 -1.84 -10.64 -0.92
N ARG A 97 -0.61 -10.63 -0.40
CA ARG A 97 -0.06 -9.60 0.47
C ARG A 97 1.34 -9.23 -0.01
N PHE A 98 1.79 -8.01 0.29
CA PHE A 98 3.20 -7.67 0.06
C PHE A 98 3.99 -8.14 1.28
N SER A 99 4.71 -9.22 1.11
CA SER A 99 5.36 -9.98 2.17
C SER A 99 6.86 -10.14 1.90
N THR A 100 7.58 -10.69 2.88
CA THR A 100 9.00 -10.99 2.73
C THR A 100 9.21 -12.02 1.61
N GLY A 101 10.03 -11.67 0.61
CA GLY A 101 10.31 -12.50 -0.56
C GLY A 101 9.66 -12.00 -1.84
N ASP A 102 8.65 -11.12 -1.72
CA ASP A 102 8.05 -10.46 -2.86
C ASP A 102 8.96 -9.38 -3.44
N ARG A 103 8.82 -9.15 -4.74
CA ARG A 103 9.63 -8.17 -5.47
C ARG A 103 8.78 -7.05 -6.02
N VAL A 104 9.13 -5.82 -5.67
CA VAL A 104 8.58 -4.62 -6.33
C VAL A 104 9.07 -4.58 -7.78
N VAL A 105 8.12 -4.49 -8.72
CA VAL A 105 8.37 -4.44 -10.17
C VAL A 105 7.88 -3.16 -10.83
N SER A 106 7.47 -2.18 -10.03
CA SER A 106 7.16 -0.81 -10.47
C SER A 106 8.35 0.11 -10.28
N ARG A 107 8.51 1.08 -11.18
CA ARG A 107 9.52 2.14 -11.04
C ARG A 107 9.11 3.12 -9.96
N ASP A 108 10.09 3.78 -9.36
CA ASP A 108 9.85 4.96 -8.54
C ASP A 108 9.27 6.08 -9.41
N ASN A 109 8.04 6.51 -9.13
CA ASN A 109 7.38 7.59 -9.83
C ASN A 109 7.61 8.97 -9.18
N GLY A 110 8.50 9.05 -8.18
CA GLY A 110 8.84 10.28 -7.47
C GLY A 110 7.76 10.78 -6.52
N LYS A 111 6.71 9.99 -6.24
CA LYS A 111 5.59 10.38 -5.37
C LYS A 111 5.54 9.52 -4.12
N LEU A 112 5.40 10.18 -2.98
CA LEU A 112 5.18 9.55 -1.68
C LEU A 112 3.74 9.80 -1.24
N LEU A 113 3.15 8.80 -0.62
CA LEU A 113 1.94 8.96 0.18
C LEU A 113 2.37 9.23 1.62
N VAL A 114 1.87 10.30 2.23
CA VAL A 114 2.28 10.71 3.57
C VAL A 114 1.03 10.82 4.44
N ASN A 115 0.95 9.99 5.49
CA ASN A 115 -0.06 10.10 6.52
C ASN A 115 0.54 10.81 7.73
N ALA A 116 0.11 12.04 8.00
CA ALA A 116 0.64 12.89 9.06
C ALA A 116 -0.36 13.14 10.18
N GLN A 117 0.11 13.30 11.41
CA GLN A 117 -0.73 13.69 12.55
C GLN A 117 -0.88 15.21 12.67
N ARG A 118 0.09 15.97 12.14
CA ARG A 118 0.10 17.42 12.21
C ARG A 118 0.69 18.03 10.95
N SER A 119 0.36 19.29 10.69
CA SER A 119 0.91 20.04 9.57
C SER A 119 2.43 20.23 9.71
N GLY A 120 3.15 20.20 8.58
CA GLY A 120 4.61 20.31 8.52
C GLY A 120 5.37 19.08 9.01
N GLN A 121 4.69 17.96 9.27
CA GLN A 121 5.33 16.71 9.66
C GLN A 121 5.99 16.02 8.46
N PHE A 122 7.21 15.49 8.63
CA PHE A 122 8.05 14.82 7.62
C PHE A 122 8.58 15.72 6.50
N TYR A 123 7.70 16.48 5.84
CA TYR A 123 8.04 17.33 4.70
C TYR A 123 7.35 18.71 4.79
N PRO A 124 7.93 19.76 4.18
CA PRO A 124 7.26 21.05 4.05
C PRO A 124 5.91 20.93 3.33
N GLY A 125 4.92 21.71 3.75
CA GLY A 125 3.60 21.79 3.10
C GLY A 125 2.61 20.66 3.44
N ILE A 126 3.06 19.58 4.09
CA ILE A 126 2.20 18.49 4.56
C ILE A 126 1.13 19.00 5.53
N LYS A 127 -0.12 18.55 5.37
CA LYS A 127 -1.22 18.78 6.32
C LYS A 127 -1.49 17.52 7.14
N ALA A 128 -2.19 17.65 8.26
CA ALA A 128 -2.69 16.48 8.99
C ALA A 128 -3.57 15.61 8.07
N GLY A 129 -3.44 14.29 8.19
CA GLY A 129 -4.05 13.29 7.31
C GLY A 129 -3.17 12.89 6.13
N TRP A 130 -3.80 12.37 5.08
CA TRP A 130 -3.15 11.88 3.88
C TRP A 130 -2.76 13.01 2.91
N ASN A 131 -1.57 12.90 2.33
CA ASN A 131 -1.03 13.82 1.35
C ASN A 131 -0.25 13.04 0.27
N ILE A 132 -0.15 13.57 -0.95
CA ILE A 132 0.95 13.26 -1.86
C ILE A 132 2.08 14.24 -1.58
N TYR A 133 3.32 13.74 -1.60
CA TYR A 133 4.53 14.54 -1.68
C TYR A 133 5.35 14.14 -2.92
N ASN A 134 5.68 15.10 -3.78
CA ASN A 134 6.54 14.89 -4.94
C ASN A 134 8.00 15.14 -4.53
N THR A 135 8.85 14.11 -4.62
CA THR A 135 10.25 14.18 -4.19
C THR A 135 11.12 15.04 -5.11
N ALA A 136 10.72 15.19 -6.38
CA ALA A 136 11.44 16.00 -7.35
C ALA A 136 11.11 17.49 -7.22
N THR A 137 9.83 17.85 -7.15
CA THR A 137 9.38 19.26 -7.05
C THR A 137 9.30 19.77 -5.61
N ARG A 138 9.33 18.87 -4.62
CA ARG A 138 9.11 19.14 -3.18
C ARG A 138 7.73 19.74 -2.87
N GLU A 139 6.79 19.55 -3.78
CA GLU A 139 5.40 19.99 -3.61
C GLU A 139 4.59 18.93 -2.88
N SER A 140 3.63 19.39 -2.07
CA SER A 140 2.68 18.53 -1.37
C SER A 140 1.24 18.92 -1.69
N SER A 141 0.34 17.94 -1.76
CA SER A 141 -1.09 18.17 -1.93
C SER A 141 -1.91 17.25 -1.03
N SER A 142 -2.97 17.80 -0.43
CA SER A 142 -3.96 17.07 0.37
C SER A 142 -5.22 16.70 -0.43
N LEU A 143 -5.21 16.89 -1.75
CA LEU A 143 -6.34 16.56 -2.64
C LEU A 143 -6.31 15.07 -3.02
N ALA A 144 -7.40 14.59 -3.63
CA ALA A 144 -7.48 13.25 -4.20
C ALA A 144 -6.22 12.93 -5.02
N LEU A 145 -5.64 11.76 -4.74
CA LEU A 145 -4.29 11.36 -5.12
C LEU A 145 -4.31 10.79 -6.54
N THR A 146 -4.76 11.62 -7.48
CA THR A 146 -4.91 11.30 -8.90
C THR A 146 -3.58 11.46 -9.64
N ASN A 147 -3.42 10.74 -10.75
CA ASN A 147 -2.19 10.68 -11.55
C ASN A 147 -1.00 10.01 -10.85
N TYR A 148 -1.23 9.04 -9.96
CA TYR A 148 -0.18 8.19 -9.40
C TYR A 148 0.22 7.10 -10.41
N ASP A 149 0.69 7.53 -11.59
CA ASP A 149 1.08 6.61 -12.66
C ASP A 149 2.27 5.75 -12.23
N LEU A 150 2.25 4.48 -12.60
CA LEU A 150 3.30 3.51 -12.37
C LEU A 150 3.73 2.88 -13.70
N ASP A 151 5.04 2.83 -13.90
CA ASP A 151 5.67 2.19 -15.05
C ASP A 151 6.37 0.91 -14.60
N TYR A 152 6.38 -0.10 -15.48
CA TYR A 152 7.07 -1.35 -15.21
C TYR A 152 8.61 -1.17 -15.15
N ALA A 153 9.21 -1.73 -14.12
CA ALA A 153 10.65 -1.75 -13.87
C ALA A 153 11.30 -3.11 -14.16
N GLY A 154 10.51 -4.16 -14.41
CA GLY A 154 11.02 -5.53 -14.52
C GLY A 154 11.76 -5.80 -15.84
N GLN A 155 13.00 -5.31 -15.92
CA GLN A 155 14.05 -5.89 -16.74
C GLN A 155 15.09 -6.55 -15.84
#